data_AF-A0A3B0R2Y6-F1
#
_entry.id   AF-A0A3B0R2Y6-F1
#
_cell.length_a   1.000
_cell.length_b   1.000
_cell.length_c   1.000
_cell.angle_alpha   90.00
_cell.angle_beta   90.00
_cell.angle_gamma   90.00
#
_symmetry.space_group_name_H-M   'P 1'
#
loop_
_entity.id
_entity.type
_entity.pdbx_description
1 polymer ?
#
loop_
_entity_poly.entity_id
_entity_poly.type
_entity_poly.pdbx_seq_one_letter_code
_entity_poly.pdbx_strand_id
1 'polypeptide(L)'
;EGSMLGEVQWKWLTNQLQNSKASFNVIVSSIQFLSSEHGFESWGNMPHEVDKLINLIKTTQAKNVIILSGDRHISEFSKKEVDGLTYPIIDFTSSGLTHSYINFKGEPNQYRIEDVVFEKSFGILKFDFDKLTVTMQMRGKDNVLQQELIQSY
;
A
#
# COMPACT_ATOMS: atom_id res chain seq x y z
N GLU A 1 -21.56 11.65 -4.91
CA GLU A 1 -20.39 11.20 -4.14
C GLU A 1 -19.12 11.56 -4.90
N GLY A 2 -18.00 11.76 -4.21
CA GLY A 2 -16.70 11.99 -4.85
C GLY A 2 -16.17 10.70 -5.51
N SER A 3 -15.11 10.82 -6.31
CA SER A 3 -14.44 9.66 -6.91
C SER A 3 -12.93 9.82 -6.79
N MET A 4 -12.24 8.72 -6.49
CA MET A 4 -10.78 8.70 -6.38
C MET A 4 -10.13 8.55 -7.75
N LEU A 5 -10.69 7.67 -8.58
CA LEU A 5 -10.29 7.48 -9.97
C LEU A 5 -11.46 7.84 -10.89
N GLY A 6 -11.22 8.60 -11.96
CA GLY A 6 -12.26 8.88 -12.94
C GLY A 6 -12.73 7.60 -13.67
N GLU A 7 -13.90 7.63 -14.30
CA GLU A 7 -14.48 6.47 -15.00
C GLU A 7 -13.51 5.83 -16.01
N VAL A 8 -12.75 6.65 -16.74
CA VAL A 8 -11.74 6.20 -17.69
C VAL A 8 -10.61 5.41 -16.99
N GLN A 9 -10.15 5.89 -15.83
CA GLN A 9 -9.12 5.23 -15.04
C GLN A 9 -9.63 3.93 -14.44
N TRP A 10 -10.87 3.92 -13.91
CA TRP A 10 -11.49 2.69 -13.40
C TRP A 10 -11.62 1.63 -14.49
N LYS A 11 -12.13 2.00 -15.66
CA LYS A 11 -12.24 1.07 -16.79
C LYS A 11 -10.87 0.53 -17.22
N TRP A 12 -9.86 1.39 -17.26
CA TRP A 12 -8.50 0.98 -17.57
C TRP A 12 -7.95 -0.01 -16.53
N LEU A 13 -8.04 0.31 -15.24
CA LEU A 13 -7.52 -0.52 -14.16
C LEU A 13 -8.20 -1.89 -14.12
N THR A 14 -9.53 -1.92 -14.32
CA THR A 14 -10.29 -3.18 -14.44
C THR A 14 -9.72 -4.06 -15.54
N ASN A 15 -9.50 -3.50 -16.73
CA ASN A 15 -8.93 -4.24 -17.85
C ASN A 15 -7.50 -4.71 -17.57
N GLN A 16 -6.67 -3.92 -16.88
CA GLN A 16 -5.31 -4.34 -16.52
C GLN A 16 -5.33 -5.54 -15.56
N LEU A 17 -6.11 -5.46 -14.48
CA LEU A 17 -6.17 -6.52 -13.47
C LEU A 17 -6.82 -7.80 -14.02
N GLN A 18 -7.90 -7.67 -14.79
CA GLN A 18 -8.59 -8.82 -15.38
C GLN A 18 -7.72 -9.61 -16.37
N ASN A 19 -6.84 -8.94 -17.10
CA ASN A 19 -6.00 -9.57 -18.12
C ASN A 19 -4.56 -9.82 -17.67
N SER A 20 -4.21 -9.48 -16.42
CA SER A 20 -2.86 -9.64 -15.90
C SER A 20 -2.50 -11.12 -15.79
N LYS A 21 -1.32 -11.46 -16.31
CA LYS A 21 -0.70 -12.79 -16.17
C LYS A 21 0.48 -12.77 -15.18
N ALA A 22 0.74 -11.63 -14.55
CA ALA A 22 1.87 -11.45 -13.64
C ALA A 22 1.66 -12.24 -12.34
N SER A 23 2.75 -12.71 -11.73
CA SER A 23 2.72 -13.33 -10.40
C SER A 23 2.40 -12.34 -9.29
N PHE A 24 2.72 -11.05 -9.49
CA PHE A 24 2.44 -9.95 -8.57
C PHE A 24 1.89 -8.76 -9.34
N ASN A 25 1.00 -8.00 -8.70
CA ASN A 25 0.46 -6.76 -9.26
C ASN A 25 0.71 -5.62 -8.26
N VAL A 26 1.49 -4.62 -8.66
CA VAL A 26 1.80 -3.47 -7.80
C VAL A 26 0.95 -2.28 -8.25
N ILE A 27 0.12 -1.78 -7.34
CA ILE A 27 -0.71 -0.58 -7.56
C ILE A 27 -0.06 0.56 -6.78
N VAL A 28 0.30 1.63 -7.49
CA VAL A 28 0.90 2.82 -6.87
C VAL A 28 -0.15 3.90 -6.75
N SER A 29 -0.39 4.36 -5.53
CA SER A 29 -1.27 5.49 -5.23
C SER A 29 -0.47 6.64 -4.62
N SER A 30 -0.92 7.88 -4.82
CA SER A 30 -0.28 9.06 -4.25
C SER A 30 -0.49 9.15 -2.74
N ILE A 31 -1.62 8.66 -2.23
CA ILE A 31 -2.08 8.76 -0.84
C ILE A 31 -2.37 7.38 -0.26
N GLN A 32 -2.46 7.30 1.07
CA GLN A 32 -2.67 6.03 1.77
C GLN A 32 -3.99 5.38 1.40
N PHE A 33 -3.97 4.06 1.24
CA PHE A 33 -5.14 3.26 0.89
C PHE A 33 -5.82 2.67 2.13
N LEU A 34 -5.05 2.04 3.02
CA LEU A 34 -5.60 1.39 4.22
C LEU A 34 -5.63 2.30 5.45
N SER A 35 -4.61 3.13 5.62
CA SER A 35 -4.55 4.08 6.74
C SER A 35 -5.54 5.22 6.49
N SER A 36 -6.58 5.31 7.33
CA SER A 36 -7.69 6.26 7.12
C SER A 36 -8.20 6.96 8.39
N GLU A 37 -7.61 6.68 9.55
CA GLU A 37 -8.07 7.22 10.83
C GLU A 37 -7.35 8.53 11.19
N HIS A 38 -6.46 9.00 10.33
CA HIS A 38 -5.80 10.30 10.41
C HIS A 38 -6.62 11.38 9.67
N GLY A 39 -6.45 12.66 10.03
CA GLY A 39 -7.22 13.77 9.46
C GLY A 39 -6.71 14.32 8.11
N PHE A 40 -5.98 13.52 7.32
CA PHE A 40 -5.34 13.96 6.08
C PHE A 40 -5.95 13.24 4.86
N GLU A 41 -5.47 13.57 3.65
CA GLU A 41 -5.92 12.90 2.43
C GLU A 41 -5.59 11.40 2.47
N SER A 42 -6.61 10.58 2.28
CA SER A 42 -6.51 9.13 2.17
C SER A 42 -7.66 8.62 1.30
N TRP A 43 -7.56 7.38 0.82
CA TRP A 43 -8.71 6.73 0.20
C TRP A 43 -9.89 6.58 1.15
N GLY A 44 -9.65 6.54 2.46
CA GLY A 44 -10.70 6.47 3.46
C GLY A 44 -11.62 7.69 3.51
N ASN A 45 -11.26 8.80 2.87
CA ASN A 45 -12.16 9.94 2.66
C ASN A 45 -13.29 9.59 1.66
N MET A 46 -13.14 8.50 0.91
CA MET A 46 -14.11 7.94 -0.04
C MET A 46 -14.23 6.41 0.18
N PRO A 47 -14.86 5.96 1.28
CA PRO A 47 -14.90 4.53 1.64
C PRO A 47 -15.47 3.63 0.53
N HIS A 48 -16.43 4.14 -0.26
CA HIS A 48 -16.99 3.42 -1.40
C HIS A 48 -15.96 3.14 -2.51
N GLU A 49 -14.94 4.00 -2.68
CA GLU A 49 -13.85 3.77 -3.64
C GLU A 49 -12.81 2.77 -3.10
N VAL A 50 -12.60 2.70 -1.77
CA VAL A 50 -11.85 1.62 -1.12
C VAL A 50 -12.53 0.27 -1.39
N ASP A 51 -13.83 0.20 -1.11
CA ASP A 51 -14.62 -1.02 -1.34
C ASP A 51 -14.61 -1.41 -2.82
N LYS A 52 -14.70 -0.43 -3.72
CA LYS A 52 -14.62 -0.65 -5.18
C LYS A 52 -13.28 -1.25 -5.60
N LEU A 53 -12.14 -0.74 -5.09
CA LEU A 53 -10.83 -1.31 -5.42
C LEU A 53 -10.69 -2.73 -4.86
N ILE A 54 -11.09 -2.97 -3.61
CA ILE A 54 -11.04 -4.30 -2.98
C ILE A 54 -11.91 -5.28 -3.78
N ASN A 55 -13.13 -4.88 -4.14
CA ASN A 55 -14.03 -5.71 -4.94
C ASN A 55 -13.47 -5.97 -6.35
N LEU A 56 -12.81 -4.99 -6.96
CA LEU A 56 -12.16 -5.19 -8.24
C LEU A 56 -11.04 -6.23 -8.16
N ILE A 57 -10.17 -6.13 -7.14
CA ILE A 57 -9.09 -7.10 -6.90
C ILE A 57 -9.67 -8.51 -6.70
N LYS A 58 -10.72 -8.63 -5.88
CA LYS A 58 -11.43 -9.89 -5.64
C LYS A 58 -12.05 -10.48 -6.91
N THR A 59 -12.81 -9.68 -7.65
CA THR A 59 -13.56 -10.16 -8.82
C THR A 59 -12.65 -10.52 -10.00
N THR A 60 -11.55 -9.80 -10.18
CA THR A 60 -10.54 -10.12 -11.19
C THR A 60 -9.62 -11.27 -10.79
N GLN A 61 -9.64 -11.69 -9.51
CA GLN A 61 -8.70 -12.67 -8.95
C GLN A 61 -7.24 -12.28 -9.24
N ALA A 62 -6.95 -10.98 -9.21
CA ALA A 62 -5.61 -10.47 -9.45
C ALA A 62 -4.63 -11.12 -8.46
N LYS A 63 -3.47 -11.55 -8.95
CA LYS A 63 -2.49 -12.26 -8.12
C LYS A 63 -1.68 -11.28 -7.29
N ASN A 64 -1.56 -11.58 -6.00
CA ASN A 64 -0.59 -11.02 -5.07
C ASN A 64 -0.46 -9.51 -5.18
N VAL A 65 -1.58 -8.81 -4.96
CA VAL A 65 -1.65 -7.35 -5.07
C VAL A 65 -0.93 -6.68 -3.90
N ILE A 66 -0.07 -5.72 -4.22
CA ILE A 66 0.62 -4.84 -3.27
C ILE A 66 0.27 -3.41 -3.63
N ILE A 67 -0.09 -2.62 -2.61
CA ILE A 67 -0.33 -1.19 -2.75
C ILE A 67 0.90 -0.46 -2.22
N LEU A 68 1.37 0.52 -3.00
CA LEU A 68 2.38 1.48 -2.57
C LEU A 68 1.71 2.84 -2.45
N SER A 69 1.94 3.54 -1.35
CA SER A 69 1.39 4.87 -1.09
C SER A 69 2.46 5.86 -0.61
N GLY A 70 2.10 7.15 -0.60
CA GLY A 70 3.01 8.26 -0.27
C GLY A 70 2.32 9.35 0.56
N ASP A 71 2.66 10.61 0.26
CA ASP A 71 2.09 11.85 0.81
C ASP A 71 2.37 12.17 2.29
N ARG A 72 2.40 11.17 3.17
CA ARG A 72 2.32 11.39 4.62
C ARG A 72 3.57 11.88 5.34
N HIS A 73 4.71 11.92 4.66
CA HIS A 73 6.03 12.20 5.25
C HIS A 73 6.43 11.23 6.39
N ILE A 74 5.80 10.06 6.43
CA ILE A 74 6.16 8.92 7.26
C ILE A 74 6.16 7.67 6.37
N SER A 75 6.88 6.64 6.78
CA SER A 75 6.77 5.31 6.19
C SER A 75 6.12 4.37 7.20
N GLU A 76 5.16 3.58 6.74
CA GLU A 76 4.48 2.56 7.55
C GLU A 76 3.99 1.40 6.68
N PHE A 77 3.72 0.27 7.32
CA PHE A 77 3.06 -0.86 6.70
C PHE A 77 1.65 -0.99 7.26
N SER A 78 0.67 -1.14 6.35
CA SER A 78 -0.68 -1.52 6.70
C SER A 78 -1.01 -2.87 6.09
N LYS A 79 -1.69 -3.73 6.85
CA LYS A 79 -2.10 -5.07 6.44
C LYS A 79 -3.58 -5.30 6.72
N LYS A 80 -4.31 -5.71 5.69
CA LYS A 80 -5.72 -6.08 5.79
C LYS A 80 -5.97 -7.47 5.21
N GLU A 81 -6.50 -8.36 6.02
CA GLU A 81 -7.08 -9.62 5.56
C GLU A 81 -8.44 -9.33 4.90
N VAL A 82 -8.69 -9.97 3.76
CA VAL A 82 -9.90 -9.72 2.96
C VAL A 82 -10.53 -11.05 2.58
N ASP A 83 -11.78 -11.25 3.01
CA ASP A 83 -12.54 -12.44 2.66
C ASP A 83 -12.65 -12.62 1.15
N GLY A 84 -12.26 -13.81 0.67
CA GLY A 84 -12.24 -14.16 -0.75
C GLY A 84 -10.91 -13.88 -1.47
N LEU A 85 -9.89 -13.36 -0.77
CA LEU A 85 -8.49 -13.37 -1.23
C LEU A 85 -7.71 -14.43 -0.44
N THR A 86 -6.72 -15.06 -1.08
CA THR A 86 -5.82 -16.02 -0.44
C THR A 86 -4.60 -15.36 0.21
N TYR A 87 -4.49 -14.05 0.08
CA TYR A 87 -3.38 -13.23 0.56
C TYR A 87 -3.91 -11.91 1.13
N PRO A 88 -3.18 -11.28 2.08
CA PRO A 88 -3.56 -9.98 2.60
C PRO A 88 -3.24 -8.86 1.61
N ILE A 89 -4.04 -7.79 1.63
CA ILE A 89 -3.64 -6.54 0.99
C ILE A 89 -2.64 -5.83 1.90
N ILE A 90 -1.45 -5.61 1.37
CA ILE A 90 -0.43 -4.75 2.01
C ILE A 90 -0.46 -3.39 1.33
N ASP A 91 -0.56 -2.34 2.14
CA ASP A 91 -0.32 -0.96 1.74
C ASP A 91 0.98 -0.49 2.41
N PHE A 92 2.04 -0.41 1.61
CA PHE A 92 3.33 0.11 2.03
C PHE A 92 3.41 1.60 1.71
N THR A 93 3.18 2.41 2.72
CA THR A 93 3.44 3.85 2.65
C THR A 93 4.94 4.08 2.75
N SER A 94 5.53 4.63 1.70
CA SER A 94 6.94 5.00 1.65
C SER A 94 7.04 6.51 1.40
N SER A 95 7.00 7.30 2.46
CA SER A 95 7.02 8.76 2.39
C SER A 95 8.05 9.33 3.36
N GLY A 96 8.86 10.28 2.91
CA GLY A 96 9.94 10.83 3.74
C GLY A 96 11.28 11.09 3.04
N LEU A 97 11.40 10.88 1.72
CA LEU A 97 12.72 10.92 1.06
C LEU A 97 13.50 12.23 1.31
N THR A 98 12.83 13.38 1.24
CA THR A 98 13.44 14.70 1.46
C THR A 98 12.94 15.40 2.72
N HIS A 99 11.67 15.18 3.09
CA HIS A 99 11.00 15.78 4.24
C HIS A 99 10.22 14.71 4.98
N SER A 100 10.50 14.55 6.27
CA SER A 100 9.81 13.61 7.15
C SER A 100 9.12 14.33 8.29
N TYR A 101 8.06 13.74 8.83
CA TYR A 101 7.34 14.28 9.96
C TYR A 101 8.08 13.96 11.27
N ILE A 102 9.24 14.61 11.49
CA ILE A 102 10.17 14.32 12.60
C ILE A 102 9.56 14.44 14.02
N ASN A 103 8.43 15.13 14.17
CA ASN A 103 7.72 15.32 15.43
C ASN A 103 6.46 14.44 15.53
N PHE A 104 6.41 13.34 14.79
CA PHE A 104 5.29 12.39 14.81
C PHE A 104 5.02 11.91 16.24
N LYS A 105 3.77 12.06 16.69
CA LYS A 105 3.33 11.67 18.05
C LYS A 105 2.45 10.43 18.08
N GLY A 106 2.23 9.80 16.93
CA GLY A 106 1.26 8.72 16.76
C GLY A 106 0.00 9.19 16.04
N GLU A 107 -0.50 8.33 15.16
CA GLU A 107 -1.79 8.45 14.48
C GLU A 107 -2.46 7.07 14.53
N PRO A 108 -3.77 6.96 14.80
CA PRO A 108 -4.45 5.66 14.75
C PRO A 108 -4.38 5.09 13.32
N ASN A 109 -4.19 3.78 13.24
CA ASN A 109 -4.34 3.00 12.02
C ASN A 109 -4.57 1.55 12.45
N GLN A 110 -5.82 1.11 12.40
CA GLN A 110 -6.25 -0.24 12.79
C GLN A 110 -5.56 -1.37 11.99
N TYR A 111 -4.99 -1.04 10.82
CA TYR A 111 -4.29 -1.99 9.96
C TYR A 111 -2.77 -1.92 10.10
N ARG A 112 -2.24 -1.00 10.93
CA ARG A 112 -0.79 -0.83 11.07
C ARG A 112 -0.16 -2.10 11.60
N ILE A 113 0.93 -2.48 10.96
CA ILE A 113 1.87 -3.48 11.43
C ILE A 113 3.26 -2.86 11.49
N GLU A 114 4.07 -3.34 12.43
CA GLU A 114 5.39 -2.77 12.75
C GLU A 114 5.33 -1.29 13.20
N ASP A 115 6.49 -0.67 13.37
CA ASP A 115 6.62 0.71 13.83
C ASP A 115 6.50 1.73 12.68
N VAL A 116 6.16 2.97 13.01
CA VAL A 116 6.19 4.08 12.05
C VAL A 116 7.62 4.61 11.92
N VAL A 117 8.13 4.70 10.69
CA VAL A 117 9.39 5.39 10.39
C VAL A 117 9.09 6.84 10.02
N PHE A 118 9.41 7.76 10.93
CA PHE A 118 9.21 9.21 10.75
C PHE A 118 10.53 9.97 10.49
N GLU A 119 11.57 9.23 10.09
CA GLU A 119 12.84 9.76 9.58
C GLU A 119 12.88 9.74 8.05
N LYS A 120 13.95 10.27 7.45
CA LYS A 120 14.14 10.20 6.00
C LYS A 120 14.30 8.75 5.57
N SER A 121 13.45 8.33 4.64
CA SER A 121 13.37 6.93 4.20
C SER A 121 12.93 6.80 2.74
N PHE A 122 13.24 5.65 2.14
CA PHE A 122 12.69 5.20 0.87
C PHE A 122 12.41 3.69 0.90
N GLY A 123 11.38 3.27 0.16
CA GLY A 123 10.95 1.88 0.07
C GLY A 123 11.73 1.06 -0.95
N ILE A 124 12.02 -0.20 -0.62
CA ILE A 124 12.52 -1.22 -1.54
C ILE A 124 11.58 -2.43 -1.49
N LEU A 125 11.15 -2.92 -2.65
CA LEU A 125 10.52 -4.23 -2.81
C LEU A 125 11.54 -5.23 -3.37
N LYS A 126 11.76 -6.35 -2.67
CA LYS A 126 12.57 -7.47 -3.16
C LYS A 126 11.65 -8.67 -3.37
N PHE A 127 11.47 -9.06 -4.61
CA PHE A 127 10.61 -10.18 -5.01
C PHE A 127 11.42 -11.48 -5.06
N ASP A 128 10.91 -12.52 -4.42
CA ASP A 128 11.31 -13.93 -4.62
C ASP A 128 10.13 -14.63 -5.28
N PHE A 129 10.25 -14.87 -6.60
CA PHE A 129 9.19 -15.45 -7.40
C PHE A 129 9.02 -16.97 -7.19
N ASP A 130 10.06 -17.66 -6.71
CA ASP A 130 10.02 -19.10 -6.46
C ASP A 130 9.25 -19.40 -5.17
N LYS A 131 9.43 -18.56 -4.15
CA LYS A 131 8.74 -18.69 -2.86
C LYS A 131 7.45 -17.88 -2.76
N LEU A 132 7.15 -17.06 -3.77
CA LEU A 132 6.07 -16.07 -3.76
C LEU A 132 6.15 -15.14 -2.53
N THR A 133 7.35 -14.72 -2.17
CA THR A 133 7.55 -13.80 -1.03
C THR A 133 8.04 -12.43 -1.51
N VAL A 134 7.61 -11.38 -0.82
CA VAL A 134 8.13 -10.03 -1.02
C VAL A 134 8.69 -9.51 0.29
N THR A 135 9.97 -9.14 0.26
CA THR A 135 10.61 -8.39 1.34
C THR A 135 10.48 -6.90 1.05
N MET A 136 9.72 -6.19 1.88
CA MET A 136 9.50 -4.76 1.82
C MET A 136 10.40 -4.09 2.84
N GLN A 137 11.23 -3.14 2.43
CA GLN A 137 12.20 -2.51 3.31
C GLN A 137 12.06 -1.00 3.29
N MET A 138 12.13 -0.40 4.47
CA MET A 138 12.37 1.03 4.64
C MET A 138 13.87 1.24 4.82
N ARG A 139 14.47 2.01 3.92
CA ARG A 139 15.90 2.33 3.92
C ARG A 139 16.10 3.80 4.19
N GLY A 140 16.98 4.09 5.15
CA GLY A 140 17.41 5.44 5.47
C GLY A 140 18.58 5.92 4.63
N LYS A 141 19.19 7.02 5.06
CA LYS A 141 20.44 7.54 4.49
C LYS A 141 21.52 6.46 4.48
N ASP A 142 22.37 6.46 3.45
CA ASP A 142 23.46 5.50 3.28
C ASP A 142 22.99 4.03 3.25
N ASN A 143 21.73 3.81 2.85
CA ASN A 143 21.07 2.51 2.72
C ASN A 143 20.95 1.72 4.04
N VAL A 144 20.98 2.41 5.19
CA VAL A 144 20.73 1.81 6.51
C VAL A 144 19.34 1.19 6.51
N LEU A 145 19.23 -0.08 6.94
CA LEU A 145 17.94 -0.72 7.15
C LEU A 145 17.28 -0.10 8.39
N GLN A 146 16.15 0.57 8.20
CA GLN A 146 15.36 1.10 9.31
C GLN A 146 14.32 0.07 9.76
N GLN A 147 13.64 -0.57 8.81
CA GLN A 147 12.63 -1.58 9.08
C GLN A 147 12.39 -2.48 7.86
N GLU A 148 11.91 -3.70 8.08
CA GLU A 148 11.46 -4.57 7.01
C GLU A 148 10.23 -5.40 7.39
N LEU A 149 9.46 -5.77 6.36
CA LEU A 149 8.36 -6.70 6.42
C LEU A 149 8.55 -7.77 5.35
N ILE A 150 8.43 -9.03 5.72
CA ILE A 150 8.43 -10.16 4.78
C ILE A 150 7.01 -10.71 4.70
N GLN A 151 6.41 -10.69 3.51
CA GLN A 151 5.08 -11.24 3.26
C GLN A 151 5.14 -12.36 2.23
N SER A 152 4.58 -13.51 2.58
CA SER A 152 4.35 -14.64 1.67
C SER A 152 2.96 -14.53 1.05
N TYR A 153 2.85 -14.82 -0.25
CA TYR A 153 1.60 -14.74 -1.01
C TYR A 153 1.19 -16.09 -1.57
#